data_AF-A0A7K1ZL90-F1
#
_entry.id   AF-A0A7K1ZL90-F1
#
_cell.length_a   1.000
_cell.length_b   1.000
_cell.length_c   1.000
_cell.angle_alpha   90.00
_cell.angle_beta   90.00
_cell.angle_gamma   90.00
#
_symmetry.space_group_name_H-M   'P 1'
#
loop_
_entity.id
_entity.type
_entity.pdbx_description
1 polymer ?
#
loop_
_entity_poly.entity_id
_entity_poly.type
_entity_poly.pdbx_seq_one_letter_code
_entity_poly.pdbx_strand_id
1 'polypeptide(L)'
;MRHDGCLMAFLQQALDDDSAKDCGRCRNCTNRASKSHQPKPELVIEAEQFIKKRPHHIRSRSEWPIAEISDHPIHGSGITIDKDHRMRWGFALCSAFDMGLGDQILRERNNGRQYSNMVVDAFVYRLQEWAKNKGIGCVTYVPPRNNRKHVPLLAAAVAERLERPLVHAVARTGMGARQSDQKNEVQRALNVANAFMIERSCKQSTLLIDDLCVSGWTMVTVSALLCHDGCPSIRPAALVKHSLSG
;
A
#
# COMPACT_ATOMS: atom_id res chain seq x y z
N MET A 1 27.89 -14.39 -15.21
CA MET A 1 28.05 -15.81 -15.61
C MET A 1 27.98 -15.91 -17.12
N ARG A 2 28.94 -16.59 -17.74
CA ARG A 2 28.85 -17.04 -19.14
C ARG A 2 28.61 -18.55 -19.09
N HIS A 3 27.60 -19.03 -19.80
CA HIS A 3 27.29 -20.44 -19.97
C HIS A 3 27.32 -20.72 -21.47
N ASP A 4 27.95 -21.84 -21.85
CA ASP A 4 28.24 -22.16 -23.24
C ASP A 4 27.26 -23.19 -23.85
N GLY A 5 26.49 -23.90 -23.00
CA GLY A 5 25.43 -24.84 -23.41
C GLY A 5 24.06 -24.19 -23.61
N CYS A 6 22.99 -24.97 -23.79
CA CYS A 6 21.65 -24.40 -23.95
C CYS A 6 21.22 -23.59 -22.71
N LEU A 7 20.96 -22.29 -22.89
CA LEU A 7 20.57 -21.39 -21.79
C LEU A 7 19.26 -21.79 -21.10
N MET A 8 18.29 -22.37 -21.85
CA MET A 8 17.04 -22.86 -21.27
C MET A 8 17.26 -24.12 -20.44
N ALA A 9 17.97 -25.12 -20.97
CA ALA A 9 18.37 -26.31 -20.21
C ALA A 9 19.11 -25.94 -18.91
N PHE A 10 20.03 -24.97 -18.97
CA PHE A 10 20.72 -24.45 -17.78
C PHE A 10 19.74 -23.85 -16.74
N LEU A 11 18.77 -23.04 -17.18
CA LEU A 11 17.74 -22.49 -16.29
C LEU A 11 16.84 -23.57 -15.71
N GLN A 12 16.42 -24.55 -16.50
CA GLN A 12 15.59 -25.67 -16.05
C GLN A 12 16.33 -26.50 -14.99
N GLN A 13 17.61 -26.81 -15.21
CA GLN A 13 18.45 -27.51 -14.22
C GLN A 13 18.63 -26.72 -12.93
N ALA A 14 18.81 -25.40 -13.01
CA ALA A 14 18.90 -24.54 -11.83
C ALA A 14 17.57 -24.42 -11.05
N LEU A 15 16.46 -24.82 -11.67
CA LEU A 15 15.12 -24.85 -11.09
C LEU A 15 14.66 -26.29 -10.78
N ASP A 16 15.58 -27.26 -10.80
CA ASP A 16 15.32 -28.68 -10.53
C ASP A 16 14.22 -29.29 -11.43
N ASP A 17 14.16 -28.87 -12.70
CA ASP A 17 13.26 -29.42 -13.70
C ASP A 17 13.91 -30.63 -14.42
N ASP A 18 13.44 -31.83 -14.06
CA ASP A 18 13.89 -33.12 -14.61
C ASP A 18 13.66 -33.29 -16.13
N SER A 19 12.86 -32.40 -16.74
CA SER A 19 12.60 -32.41 -18.19
C SER A 19 13.60 -31.57 -19.00
N ALA A 20 14.64 -31.02 -18.36
CA ALA A 20 15.62 -30.14 -18.98
C ALA A 20 16.23 -30.73 -20.26
N LYS A 21 16.01 -30.03 -21.38
CA LYS A 21 16.51 -30.41 -22.71
C LYS A 21 16.91 -29.18 -23.51
N ASP A 22 17.70 -29.40 -24.54
CA ASP A 22 18.08 -28.33 -25.46
C ASP A 22 16.84 -27.75 -26.15
N CYS A 23 16.59 -26.45 -25.93
CA CYS A 23 15.37 -25.80 -26.42
C CYS A 23 15.37 -25.55 -27.94
N GLY A 24 16.53 -25.70 -28.62
CA GLY A 24 16.69 -25.42 -30.05
C GLY A 24 16.50 -23.95 -30.48
N ARG A 25 16.21 -23.03 -29.54
CA ARG A 25 15.82 -21.63 -29.85
C ARG A 25 16.74 -20.57 -29.24
N CYS A 26 17.50 -20.90 -28.20
CA CYS A 26 18.35 -19.91 -27.53
C CYS A 26 19.57 -19.53 -28.38
N ARG A 27 20.26 -18.45 -27.98
CA ARG A 27 21.44 -17.94 -28.70
C ARG A 27 22.55 -18.99 -28.83
N ASN A 28 22.72 -19.85 -27.82
CA ASN A 28 23.74 -20.91 -27.81
C ASN A 28 23.30 -22.11 -28.68
N CYS A 29 22.02 -22.49 -28.70
CA CYS A 29 21.51 -23.55 -29.58
C CYS A 29 21.50 -23.16 -31.06
N THR A 30 21.19 -21.90 -31.36
CA THR A 30 21.02 -21.42 -32.75
C THR A 30 22.29 -20.76 -33.30
N ASN A 31 23.31 -20.59 -32.46
CA ASN A 31 24.52 -19.82 -32.74
C ASN A 31 24.26 -18.41 -33.31
N ARG A 32 23.12 -17.81 -32.93
CA ARG A 32 22.73 -16.46 -33.35
C ARG A 32 23.02 -15.48 -32.23
N ALA A 33 23.70 -14.38 -32.55
CA ALA A 33 23.82 -13.28 -31.61
C ALA A 33 22.43 -12.81 -31.16
N SER A 34 22.24 -12.66 -29.85
CA SER A 34 21.07 -11.98 -29.31
C SER A 34 21.03 -10.58 -29.93
N LYS A 35 19.99 -10.27 -30.71
CA LYS A 35 19.79 -8.90 -31.18
C LYS A 35 19.68 -8.00 -29.96
N SER A 36 20.55 -6.99 -29.83
CA SER A 36 20.33 -5.93 -28.85
C SER A 36 19.09 -5.16 -29.30
N HIS A 37 17.92 -5.59 -28.84
CA HIS A 37 16.69 -4.89 -29.14
C HIS A 37 16.61 -3.71 -28.18
N GLN A 38 17.05 -2.54 -28.64
CA GLN A 38 16.67 -1.31 -27.96
C GLN A 38 15.21 -1.05 -28.30
N PRO A 39 14.31 -1.00 -27.30
CA PRO A 39 12.92 -0.66 -27.56
C PRO A 39 12.86 0.74 -28.18
N LYS A 40 11.90 0.96 -29.09
CA LYS A 40 11.65 2.30 -29.63
C LYS A 40 11.36 3.26 -28.47
N PRO A 41 11.91 4.50 -28.46
CA PRO A 41 11.66 5.45 -27.39
C PRO A 41 10.17 5.68 -27.10
N GLU A 42 9.33 5.70 -28.13
CA GLU A 42 7.87 5.81 -28.02
C GLU A 42 7.24 4.68 -27.20
N LEU A 43 7.68 3.43 -27.38
CA LEU A 43 7.20 2.27 -26.63
C LEU A 43 7.66 2.30 -25.17
N VAL A 44 8.84 2.88 -24.89
CA VAL A 44 9.30 3.09 -23.52
C VAL A 44 8.40 4.10 -22.82
N ILE A 45 8.11 5.24 -23.47
CA ILE A 45 7.21 6.27 -22.95
C ILE A 45 5.80 5.70 -22.73
N GLU A 46 5.27 4.93 -23.69
CA GLU A 46 3.95 4.30 -23.59
C GLU A 46 3.91 3.27 -22.44
N ALA A 47 4.93 2.42 -22.32
CA ALA A 47 5.04 1.46 -21.22
C ALA A 47 5.12 2.15 -19.86
N GLU A 48 5.90 3.23 -19.75
CA GLU A 48 5.96 4.04 -18.53
C GLU A 48 4.61 4.65 -18.19
N GLN A 49 3.89 5.21 -19.16
CA GLN A 49 2.55 5.75 -18.97
C GLN A 49 1.55 4.65 -18.58
N PHE A 50 1.64 3.48 -19.19
CA PHE A 50 0.79 2.33 -18.90
C PHE A 50 1.00 1.81 -17.47
N ILE A 51 2.25 1.68 -17.03
CA ILE A 51 2.60 1.29 -15.66
C ILE A 51 2.07 2.35 -14.68
N LYS A 52 2.30 3.64 -14.94
CA LYS A 52 1.80 4.76 -14.12
C LYS A 52 0.26 4.79 -14.01
N LYS A 53 -0.47 4.24 -14.98
CA LYS A 53 -1.94 4.22 -14.98
C LYS A 53 -2.53 3.13 -14.08
N ARG A 54 -1.82 2.01 -13.82
CA ARG A 54 -2.36 0.90 -13.02
C ARG A 54 -2.39 1.25 -11.53
N PRO A 55 -3.57 1.42 -10.90
CA PRO A 55 -3.63 1.71 -9.48
C PRO A 55 -3.20 0.48 -8.66
N HIS A 56 -2.31 0.67 -7.70
CA HIS A 56 -2.04 -0.32 -6.67
C HIS A 56 -3.19 -0.34 -5.67
N HIS A 57 -4.29 -1.01 -6.03
CA HIS A 57 -5.51 -0.97 -5.24
C HIS A 57 -5.32 -1.47 -3.81
N ILE A 58 -5.82 -0.68 -2.86
CA ILE A 58 -6.04 -1.09 -1.48
C ILE A 58 -7.49 -1.60 -1.41
N ARG A 59 -7.64 -2.92 -1.30
CA ARG A 59 -8.95 -3.57 -1.34
C ARG A 59 -9.70 -3.38 -0.02
N SER A 60 -11.00 -3.13 -0.11
CA SER A 60 -11.90 -3.29 1.04
C SER A 60 -11.92 -4.76 1.44
N ARG A 61 -11.91 -5.03 2.75
CA ARG A 61 -12.20 -6.36 3.30
C ARG A 61 -13.66 -6.39 3.78
N SER A 62 -14.29 -7.56 3.70
CA SER A 62 -15.64 -7.79 4.23
C SER A 62 -15.64 -8.55 5.55
N GLU A 63 -14.50 -9.13 5.92
CA GLU A 63 -14.33 -10.01 7.08
C GLU A 63 -13.09 -9.61 7.87
N TRP A 64 -13.20 -9.67 9.18
CA TRP A 64 -12.12 -9.72 10.16
C TRP A 64 -11.41 -11.08 10.08
N PRO A 65 -10.12 -11.17 10.46
CA PRO A 65 -9.39 -12.42 10.39
C PRO A 65 -9.74 -13.40 11.52
N ILE A 66 -10.53 -12.96 12.51
CA ILE A 66 -11.00 -13.76 13.65
C ILE A 66 -12.42 -13.36 14.03
N ALA A 67 -13.16 -14.33 14.59
CA ALA A 67 -14.58 -14.21 14.91
C ALA A 67 -14.86 -13.42 16.19
N GLU A 68 -13.90 -13.34 17.11
CA GLU A 68 -14.09 -12.75 18.42
C GLU A 68 -12.93 -11.80 18.75
N ILE A 69 -13.22 -10.50 18.70
CA ILE A 69 -12.66 -9.54 19.66
C ILE A 69 -13.83 -9.14 20.52
N SER A 70 -14.11 -9.96 21.55
CA SER A 70 -15.08 -9.61 22.58
C SER A 70 -14.71 -8.23 23.15
N ASP A 71 -15.68 -7.32 23.19
CA ASP A 71 -15.64 -5.96 23.76
C ASP A 71 -15.04 -4.81 22.91
N HIS A 72 -14.79 -4.98 21.60
CA HIS A 72 -14.35 -3.86 20.77
C HIS A 72 -15.49 -3.24 19.92
N PRO A 73 -15.67 -1.90 19.88
CA PRO A 73 -16.87 -1.23 19.33
C PRO A 73 -17.18 -1.50 17.84
N ILE A 74 -16.18 -1.93 17.07
CA ILE A 74 -16.32 -2.25 15.63
C ILE A 74 -16.45 -3.75 15.35
N HIS A 75 -16.40 -4.59 16.39
CA HIS A 75 -16.54 -6.03 16.31
C HIS A 75 -17.93 -6.44 16.81
N GLY A 76 -18.73 -7.00 15.90
CA GLY A 76 -20.02 -7.62 16.23
C GLY A 76 -19.87 -9.11 16.55
N SER A 77 -20.99 -9.83 16.57
CA SER A 77 -20.97 -11.30 16.64
C SER A 77 -20.45 -11.89 15.33
N GLY A 78 -19.19 -12.36 15.34
CA GLY A 78 -18.56 -13.08 14.23
C GLY A 78 -17.58 -12.24 13.40
N ILE A 79 -17.17 -12.81 12.25
CA ILE A 79 -16.09 -12.26 11.43
C ILE A 79 -16.53 -11.11 10.52
N THR A 80 -17.83 -10.85 10.31
CA THR A 80 -18.25 -9.91 9.27
C THR A 80 -18.01 -8.46 9.71
N ILE A 81 -17.36 -7.66 8.86
CA ILE A 81 -17.27 -6.21 9.03
C ILE A 81 -18.60 -5.60 8.61
N ASP A 82 -19.21 -4.77 9.47
CA ASP A 82 -20.44 -4.04 9.14
C ASP A 82 -20.27 -3.29 7.81
N LYS A 83 -21.28 -3.34 6.95
CA LYS A 83 -21.27 -2.67 5.64
C LYS A 83 -21.00 -1.17 5.77
N ASP A 84 -21.50 -0.54 6.84
CA ASP A 84 -21.33 0.89 7.09
C ASP A 84 -19.96 1.22 7.69
N HIS A 85 -19.30 0.23 8.30
CA HIS A 85 -17.92 0.35 8.79
C HIS A 85 -16.85 -0.02 7.75
N ARG A 86 -17.24 -0.50 6.57
CA ARG A 86 -16.29 -0.86 5.51
C ARG A 86 -15.71 0.38 4.84
N MET A 87 -14.38 0.41 4.73
CA MET A 87 -13.70 1.37 3.86
C MET A 87 -14.07 1.13 2.39
N ARG A 88 -14.08 2.20 1.61
CA ARG A 88 -14.15 2.07 0.15
C ARG A 88 -12.79 1.60 -0.38
N TRP A 89 -12.76 1.15 -1.64
CA TRP A 89 -11.47 0.87 -2.29
C TRP A 89 -10.59 2.12 -2.28
N GLY A 90 -9.29 1.89 -2.18
CA GLY A 90 -8.28 2.95 -2.19
C GLY A 90 -7.10 2.61 -3.08
N PHE A 91 -5.99 3.33 -2.92
CA PHE A 91 -4.81 3.13 -3.75
C PHE A 91 -3.49 3.39 -3.04
N ALA A 92 -2.43 2.74 -3.50
CA ALA A 92 -1.07 3.16 -3.25
C ALA A 92 -0.49 3.85 -4.49
N LEU A 93 0.45 4.77 -4.28
CA LEU A 93 1.17 5.45 -5.37
C LEU A 93 2.03 4.45 -6.16
N CYS A 94 2.76 3.57 -5.47
CA CYS A 94 3.57 2.52 -6.10
C CYS A 94 3.61 1.22 -5.27
N SER A 95 4.13 0.16 -5.88
CA SER A 95 4.53 -1.07 -5.19
C SER A 95 5.91 -0.89 -4.57
N ALA A 96 6.20 -1.63 -3.50
CA ALA A 96 7.56 -1.72 -2.93
C ALA A 96 8.58 -2.30 -3.92
N PHE A 97 8.11 -3.02 -4.94
CA PHE A 97 8.94 -3.61 -6.00
C PHE A 97 9.02 -2.74 -7.26
N ASP A 98 8.36 -1.58 -7.28
CA ASP A 98 8.48 -0.64 -8.39
C ASP A 98 9.85 0.06 -8.28
N MET A 99 10.79 -0.38 -9.12
CA MET A 99 12.14 0.18 -9.19
C MET A 99 12.09 1.71 -9.40
N GLY A 100 12.90 2.44 -8.64
CA GLY A 100 12.96 3.91 -8.69
C GLY A 100 12.11 4.59 -7.62
N LEU A 101 10.80 4.78 -7.87
CA LEU A 101 9.93 5.55 -6.96
C LEU A 101 9.72 4.83 -5.62
N GLY A 102 9.53 3.51 -5.64
CA GLY A 102 9.40 2.70 -4.42
C GLY A 102 10.65 2.79 -3.54
N ASP A 103 11.83 2.62 -4.14
CA ASP A 103 13.12 2.71 -3.44
C ASP A 103 13.37 4.10 -2.85
N GLN A 104 12.99 5.16 -3.56
CA GLN A 104 13.09 6.52 -3.04
C GLN A 104 12.19 6.73 -1.82
N ILE A 105 10.90 6.34 -1.92
CA ILE A 105 9.96 6.50 -0.81
C ILE A 105 10.42 5.70 0.42
N LEU A 106 10.89 4.46 0.24
CA LEU A 106 11.39 3.64 1.33
C LEU A 106 12.64 4.25 1.99
N ARG A 107 13.55 4.85 1.21
CA ARG A 107 14.70 5.60 1.76
C ARG A 107 14.26 6.83 2.55
N GLU A 108 13.35 7.63 2.01
CA GLU A 108 12.81 8.82 2.68
C GLU A 108 12.07 8.46 3.98
N ARG A 109 11.28 7.38 3.96
CA ARG A 109 10.62 6.81 5.13
C ARG A 109 11.61 6.41 6.23
N ASN A 110 12.70 5.76 5.85
CA ASN A 110 13.74 5.30 6.79
C ASN A 110 14.44 6.48 7.46
N ASN A 111 14.67 7.58 6.72
CA ASN A 111 15.20 8.83 7.26
C ASN A 111 14.23 9.50 8.27
N GLY A 112 12.93 9.19 8.18
CA GLY A 112 11.91 9.61 9.14
C GLY A 112 11.57 11.11 9.12
N ARG A 113 12.12 11.84 8.15
CA ARG A 113 11.88 13.27 7.89
C ARG A 113 10.67 13.45 6.95
N GLN A 114 10.33 14.69 6.64
CA GLN A 114 9.33 15.01 5.62
C GLN A 114 9.70 14.39 4.28
N TYR A 115 8.70 13.86 3.57
CA TYR A 115 8.86 13.39 2.20
C TYR A 115 9.17 14.56 1.26
N SER A 116 9.96 14.29 0.21
CA SER A 116 10.29 15.30 -0.80
C SER A 116 9.05 15.80 -1.52
N ASN A 117 9.08 17.06 -2.00
CA ASN A 117 7.99 17.61 -2.81
C ASN A 117 7.69 16.73 -4.02
N MET A 118 8.72 16.13 -4.64
CA MET A 118 8.54 15.18 -5.75
C MET A 118 7.62 14.00 -5.39
N VAL A 119 7.80 13.39 -4.21
CA VAL A 119 6.96 12.29 -3.73
C VAL A 119 5.54 12.79 -3.42
N VAL A 120 5.42 13.93 -2.74
CA VAL A 120 4.13 14.52 -2.38
C VAL A 120 3.33 14.90 -3.64
N ASP A 121 3.97 15.56 -4.61
CA ASP A 121 3.35 16.02 -5.85
C ASP A 121 2.90 14.84 -6.70
N ALA A 122 3.71 13.76 -6.78
CA ALA A 122 3.31 12.53 -7.45
C ALA A 122 2.08 11.88 -6.79
N PHE A 123 2.02 11.89 -5.45
CA PHE A 123 0.88 11.34 -4.71
C PHE A 123 -0.39 12.19 -4.90
N VAL A 124 -0.25 13.51 -4.85
CA VAL A 124 -1.35 14.46 -5.08
C VAL A 124 -1.86 14.38 -6.52
N TYR A 125 -0.98 14.29 -7.51
CA TYR A 125 -1.36 14.11 -8.91
C TYR A 125 -2.26 12.89 -9.08
N ARG A 126 -1.99 11.80 -8.35
CA ARG A 126 -2.84 10.60 -8.35
C ARG A 126 -4.16 10.79 -7.60
N LEU A 127 -4.15 11.58 -6.53
CA LEU A 127 -5.30 11.83 -5.65
C LEU A 127 -6.27 12.86 -6.21
N GLN A 128 -5.82 13.86 -6.96
CA GLN A 128 -6.60 15.07 -7.24
C GLN A 128 -7.92 14.78 -7.97
N GLU A 129 -7.85 14.05 -9.09
CA GLU A 129 -9.03 13.67 -9.86
C GLU A 129 -9.95 12.77 -9.02
N TRP A 130 -9.38 11.84 -8.27
CA TRP A 130 -10.13 10.92 -7.44
C TRP A 130 -10.84 11.61 -6.27
N ALA A 131 -10.16 12.53 -5.60
CA ALA A 131 -10.70 13.32 -4.50
C ALA A 131 -11.89 14.16 -4.98
N LYS A 132 -11.77 14.78 -6.16
CA LYS A 132 -12.87 15.50 -6.81
C LYS A 132 -14.04 14.58 -7.15
N ASN A 133 -13.79 13.51 -7.91
CA ASN A 133 -14.84 12.60 -8.40
C ASN A 133 -15.56 11.84 -7.28
N LYS A 134 -14.91 11.67 -6.12
CA LYS A 134 -15.46 10.94 -4.98
C LYS A 134 -15.94 11.82 -3.84
N GLY A 135 -15.88 13.14 -4.00
CA GLY A 135 -16.38 14.11 -3.01
C GLY A 135 -15.64 14.04 -1.68
N ILE A 136 -14.32 13.86 -1.70
CA ILE A 136 -13.50 13.86 -0.48
C ILE A 136 -13.55 15.27 0.12
N GLY A 137 -14.10 15.37 1.33
CA GLY A 137 -14.28 16.61 2.07
C GLY A 137 -13.13 16.94 3.00
N CYS A 138 -12.42 15.94 3.54
CA CYS A 138 -11.27 16.16 4.40
C CYS A 138 -10.21 15.05 4.28
N VAL A 139 -9.03 15.32 4.86
CA VAL A 139 -7.90 14.40 4.94
C VAL A 139 -7.65 14.07 6.41
N THR A 140 -7.38 12.80 6.71
CA THR A 140 -6.84 12.32 7.99
C THR A 140 -5.71 11.35 7.73
N TYR A 141 -5.06 10.85 8.78
CA TYR A 141 -3.94 9.94 8.64
C TYR A 141 -3.88 8.91 9.76
N VAL A 142 -3.14 7.83 9.49
CA VAL A 142 -2.79 6.82 10.48
C VAL A 142 -1.62 7.34 11.33
N PRO A 143 -1.78 7.51 12.65
CA PRO A 143 -0.70 7.95 13.51
C PRO A 143 0.45 6.94 13.52
N PRO A 144 1.70 7.38 13.32
CA PRO A 144 2.85 6.49 13.32
C PRO A 144 3.06 5.87 14.72
N ARG A 145 3.67 4.69 14.77
CA ARG A 145 3.94 3.97 16.04
C ARG A 145 4.91 4.70 16.97
N ASN A 146 5.78 5.54 16.41
CA ASN A 146 6.82 6.27 17.13
C ASN A 146 6.58 7.77 16.94
N ASN A 147 7.31 8.62 17.66
CA ASN A 147 7.27 10.10 17.52
C ASN A 147 7.81 10.64 16.17
N ARG A 148 7.84 9.80 15.12
CA ARG A 148 8.20 10.22 13.77
C ARG A 148 7.07 11.08 13.21
N LYS A 149 7.42 12.14 12.47
CA LYS A 149 6.44 13.11 11.93
C LYS A 149 6.15 12.96 10.44
N HIS A 150 6.78 12.00 9.74
CA HIS A 150 6.68 11.88 8.28
C HIS A 150 5.25 11.66 7.78
N VAL A 151 4.43 10.81 8.41
CA VAL A 151 3.01 10.63 8.01
C VAL A 151 2.15 11.87 8.30
N PRO A 152 2.18 12.49 9.50
CA PRO A 152 1.48 13.75 9.74
C PRO A 152 1.87 14.86 8.76
N LEU A 153 3.16 15.00 8.45
CA LEU A 153 3.67 16.01 7.51
C LEU A 153 3.25 15.70 6.06
N LEU A 154 3.26 14.43 5.66
CA LEU A 154 2.70 13.98 4.38
C LEU A 154 1.24 14.37 4.26
N ALA A 155 0.43 14.06 5.27
CA ALA A 155 -1.00 14.34 5.27
C ALA A 155 -1.30 15.83 5.22
N ALA A 156 -0.54 16.65 5.95
CA ALA A 156 -0.63 18.10 5.88
C ALA A 156 -0.32 18.65 4.48
N ALA A 157 0.78 18.20 3.87
CA ALA A 157 1.19 18.64 2.54
C ALA A 157 0.21 18.21 1.44
N VAL A 158 -0.41 17.02 1.58
CA VAL A 158 -1.46 16.53 0.68
C VAL A 158 -2.76 17.32 0.88
N ALA A 159 -3.17 17.56 2.12
CA ALA A 159 -4.37 18.33 2.45
C ALA A 159 -4.29 19.76 1.88
N GLU A 160 -3.15 20.41 2.04
CA GLU A 160 -2.85 21.73 1.47
C GLU A 160 -3.02 21.74 -0.06
N ARG A 161 -2.35 20.83 -0.77
CA ARG A 161 -2.39 20.78 -2.25
C ARG A 161 -3.73 20.31 -2.82
N LEU A 162 -4.52 19.57 -2.05
CA LEU A 162 -5.88 19.18 -2.44
C LEU A 162 -6.93 20.21 -2.02
N GLU A 163 -6.53 21.28 -1.32
CA GLU A 163 -7.41 22.30 -0.76
C GLU A 163 -8.49 21.69 0.14
N ARG A 164 -8.08 20.74 1.00
CA ARG A 164 -8.96 20.06 1.97
C ARG A 164 -8.49 20.28 3.40
N PRO A 165 -9.41 20.40 4.37
CA PRO A 165 -9.05 20.44 5.78
C PRO A 165 -8.35 19.14 6.21
N LEU A 166 -7.28 19.29 7.00
CA LEU A 166 -6.66 18.19 7.73
C LEU A 166 -7.35 18.02 9.08
N VAL A 167 -7.84 16.81 9.37
CA VAL A 167 -8.44 16.45 10.65
C VAL A 167 -7.51 15.49 11.38
N HIS A 168 -7.01 15.88 12.55
CA HIS A 168 -6.30 14.99 13.48
C HIS A 168 -7.32 14.11 14.20
N ALA A 169 -7.86 13.11 13.49
CA ALA A 169 -9.01 12.33 13.94
C ALA A 169 -8.64 11.12 14.80
N VAL A 170 -7.45 10.57 14.58
CA VAL A 170 -7.04 9.29 15.14
C VAL A 170 -5.84 9.50 16.06
N ALA A 171 -5.84 8.86 17.22
CA ALA A 171 -4.69 8.74 18.09
C ALA A 171 -4.29 7.28 18.28
N ARG A 172 -3.02 7.05 18.59
CA ARG A 172 -2.51 5.72 18.92
C ARG A 172 -2.55 5.52 20.43
N THR A 173 -3.16 4.45 20.90
CA THR A 173 -3.14 4.08 22.31
C THR A 173 -1.75 3.52 22.64
N GLY A 174 -1.17 3.91 23.78
CA GLY A 174 0.19 3.50 24.19
C GLY A 174 0.34 1.98 24.46
N MET A 175 -0.72 1.19 24.36
CA MET A 175 -0.80 -0.22 24.76
C MET A 175 -0.42 -1.23 23.66
N GLY A 176 0.11 -0.79 22.52
CA GLY A 176 0.59 -1.68 21.46
C GLY A 176 1.92 -2.34 21.82
N ALA A 177 1.88 -3.46 22.56
CA ALA A 177 3.03 -4.21 23.05
C ALA A 177 4.19 -4.30 22.03
N ARG A 178 5.39 -3.93 22.49
CA ARG A 178 6.66 -4.18 21.80
C ARG A 178 6.94 -5.67 21.87
N GLN A 179 6.52 -6.45 20.87
CA GLN A 179 7.09 -7.78 20.67
C GLN A 179 7.40 -8.00 19.19
N SER A 180 8.70 -7.97 18.92
CA SER A 180 9.35 -8.66 17.81
C SER A 180 8.88 -10.12 17.76
N ASP A 181 8.80 -10.67 16.54
CA ASP A 181 8.34 -12.02 16.17
C ASP A 181 6.82 -12.19 16.03
N GLN A 182 6.26 -11.67 14.94
CA GLN A 182 4.84 -11.86 14.59
C GLN A 182 4.69 -12.84 13.41
N LYS A 183 4.27 -14.09 13.69
CA LYS A 183 4.21 -15.16 12.68
C LYS A 183 2.86 -15.32 11.93
N ASN A 184 1.73 -14.70 12.33
CA ASN A 184 0.43 -14.89 11.65
C ASN A 184 -0.42 -13.60 11.47
N GLU A 185 -1.25 -13.55 10.43
CA GLU A 185 -2.14 -12.44 10.04
C GLU A 185 -3.17 -12.05 11.12
N VAL A 186 -3.64 -13.03 11.87
CA VAL A 186 -4.56 -12.90 13.01
C VAL A 186 -4.03 -11.96 14.10
N GLN A 187 -2.78 -12.19 14.55
CA GLN A 187 -2.18 -11.38 15.63
C GLN A 187 -1.96 -9.92 15.20
N ARG A 188 -1.73 -9.68 13.90
CA ARG A 188 -1.57 -8.33 13.35
C ARG A 188 -2.87 -7.53 13.42
N ALA A 189 -4.02 -8.14 13.17
CA ALA A 189 -5.30 -7.43 13.26
C ALA A 189 -5.71 -7.13 14.70
N LEU A 190 -5.52 -8.08 15.63
CA LEU A 190 -5.76 -7.88 17.07
C LEU A 190 -4.96 -6.71 17.64
N ASN A 191 -3.65 -6.68 17.34
CA ASN A 191 -2.76 -5.62 17.81
C ASN A 191 -3.08 -4.25 17.20
N VAL A 192 -3.76 -4.21 16.05
CA VAL A 192 -4.16 -2.98 15.38
C VAL A 192 -5.47 -2.45 15.97
N ALA A 193 -6.47 -3.32 16.22
CA ALA A 193 -7.76 -2.93 16.82
C ALA A 193 -7.58 -2.12 18.11
N ASN A 194 -6.86 -2.67 19.07
CA ASN A 194 -6.66 -2.02 20.38
C ASN A 194 -5.64 -0.87 20.36
N ALA A 195 -4.97 -0.62 19.22
CA ALA A 195 -3.90 0.37 19.12
C ALA A 195 -4.39 1.77 18.71
N PHE A 196 -5.66 1.95 18.35
CA PHE A 196 -6.16 3.24 17.87
C PHE A 196 -7.45 3.65 18.57
N MET A 197 -7.62 4.97 18.71
CA MET A 197 -8.83 5.60 19.22
C MET A 197 -9.17 6.84 18.39
N ILE A 198 -10.44 7.24 18.38
CA ILE A 198 -10.89 8.45 17.69
C ILE A 198 -10.90 9.61 18.69
N GLU A 199 -10.16 10.67 18.38
CA GLU A 199 -10.12 11.92 19.16
C GLU A 199 -11.04 12.99 18.59
N ARG A 200 -11.28 12.95 17.26
CA ARG A 200 -12.14 13.90 16.56
C ARG A 200 -12.89 13.21 15.44
N SER A 201 -14.19 13.44 15.36
CA SER A 201 -14.99 12.89 14.27
C SER A 201 -14.69 13.55 12.93
N CYS A 202 -14.57 12.74 11.88
CA CYS A 202 -14.66 13.20 10.51
C CYS A 202 -16.13 13.16 10.06
N LYS A 203 -16.75 14.31 9.73
CA LYS A 203 -18.18 14.36 9.33
C LYS A 203 -18.40 14.39 7.81
N GLN A 204 -17.36 14.12 7.03
CA GLN A 204 -17.39 14.14 5.56
C GLN A 204 -16.73 12.89 4.98
N SER A 205 -16.88 12.65 3.68
CA SER A 205 -16.07 11.62 3.00
C SER A 205 -14.60 11.94 3.17
N THR A 206 -13.82 11.00 3.69
CA THR A 206 -12.49 11.28 4.22
C THR A 206 -11.44 10.44 3.52
N LEU A 207 -10.34 11.08 3.15
CA LEU A 207 -9.11 10.41 2.70
C LEU A 207 -8.29 10.00 3.92
N LEU A 208 -8.03 8.71 4.10
CA LEU A 208 -7.16 8.18 5.15
C LEU A 208 -5.77 7.91 4.58
N ILE A 209 -4.77 8.69 5.00
CA ILE A 209 -3.39 8.57 4.52
C ILE A 209 -2.52 7.72 5.46
N ASP A 210 -1.72 6.85 4.87
CA ASP A 210 -0.56 6.22 5.51
C ASP A 210 0.62 6.27 4.52
N ASP A 211 1.83 5.95 4.94
CA ASP A 211 2.97 5.85 4.02
C ASP A 211 3.16 4.44 3.45
N LEU A 212 2.84 3.40 4.23
CA LEU A 212 3.13 2.02 3.89
C LEU A 212 1.94 1.10 4.19
N CYS A 213 1.37 0.51 3.14
CA CYS A 213 0.34 -0.53 3.24
C CYS A 213 0.96 -1.92 3.03
N VAL A 214 1.05 -2.72 4.09
CA VAL A 214 1.50 -4.13 3.99
C VAL A 214 0.29 -5.07 3.86
N SER A 215 -0.35 -5.45 4.98
CA SER A 215 -1.53 -6.32 4.99
C SER A 215 -2.85 -5.59 4.73
N GLY A 216 -2.86 -4.26 4.91
CA GLY A 216 -4.05 -3.43 4.86
C GLY A 216 -4.89 -3.41 6.15
N TRP A 217 -4.55 -4.21 7.17
CA TRP A 217 -5.34 -4.28 8.40
C TRP A 217 -5.40 -2.94 9.15
N THR A 218 -4.31 -2.19 9.21
CA THR A 218 -4.30 -0.84 9.79
C THR A 218 -5.33 0.07 9.12
N MET A 219 -5.39 0.05 7.79
CA MET A 219 -6.36 0.83 7.04
C MET A 219 -7.79 0.38 7.34
N VAL A 220 -8.05 -0.93 7.35
CA VAL A 220 -9.39 -1.49 7.62
C VAL A 220 -9.85 -1.10 9.03
N THR A 221 -9.02 -1.33 10.05
CA THR A 221 -9.37 -1.03 11.44
C THR A 221 -9.61 0.46 11.67
N VAL A 222 -8.68 1.31 11.24
CA VAL A 222 -8.81 2.77 11.44
C VAL A 222 -10.02 3.30 10.68
N SER A 223 -10.29 2.78 9.48
CA SER A 223 -11.48 3.16 8.72
C SER A 223 -12.77 2.75 9.44
N ALA A 224 -12.83 1.53 9.97
CA ALA A 224 -14.00 1.05 10.69
C ALA A 224 -14.25 1.86 11.97
N LEU A 225 -13.20 2.21 12.71
CA LEU A 225 -13.30 3.11 13.87
C LEU A 225 -13.85 4.49 13.48
N LEU A 226 -13.33 5.09 12.41
CA LEU A 226 -13.80 6.39 11.92
C LEU A 226 -15.26 6.34 11.44
N CYS A 227 -15.65 5.29 10.72
CA CYS A 227 -17.03 5.10 10.29
C CYS A 227 -17.98 4.90 11.47
N HIS A 228 -17.57 4.11 12.48
CA HIS A 228 -18.32 3.92 13.71
C HIS A 228 -18.54 5.24 14.47
N ASP A 229 -17.56 6.16 14.42
CA ASP A 229 -17.67 7.53 14.99
C ASP A 229 -18.45 8.52 14.09
N GLY A 230 -19.11 8.00 13.05
CA GLY A 230 -20.01 8.75 12.17
C GLY A 230 -19.36 9.34 10.92
N CYS A 231 -18.18 8.85 10.50
CA CYS A 231 -17.63 9.19 9.19
C CYS A 231 -18.42 8.50 8.06
N PRO A 232 -19.02 9.25 7.11
CA PRO A 232 -19.89 8.64 6.09
C PRO A 232 -19.19 7.68 5.13
N SER A 233 -17.90 7.91 4.85
CA SER A 233 -17.09 7.01 4.05
C SER A 233 -15.60 7.30 4.19
N ILE A 234 -14.81 6.23 4.26
CA ILE A 234 -13.36 6.31 4.26
C ILE A 234 -12.79 5.77 2.95
N ARG A 235 -11.77 6.46 2.44
CA ARG A 235 -11.01 6.08 1.26
C ARG A 235 -9.52 6.05 1.63
N PRO A 236 -8.90 4.86 1.70
CA PRO A 236 -7.51 4.76 2.10
C PRO A 236 -6.58 5.13 0.94
N ALA A 237 -5.46 5.78 1.27
CA ALA A 237 -4.39 6.02 0.32
C ALA A 237 -3.02 5.82 1.00
N ALA A 238 -2.08 5.23 0.27
CA ALA A 238 -0.71 5.02 0.76
C ALA A 238 0.32 5.46 -0.27
N LEU A 239 1.55 5.76 0.16
CA LEU A 239 2.65 5.94 -0.79
C LEU A 239 3.07 4.59 -1.38
N VAL A 240 3.35 3.60 -0.53
CA VAL A 240 3.84 2.29 -0.96
C VAL A 240 2.90 1.19 -0.53
N LYS A 241 2.61 0.26 -1.44
CA LYS A 241 2.04 -1.05 -1.10
C LYS A 241 3.12 -2.11 -1.12
N HIS A 242 3.33 -2.77 0.01
CA HIS A 242 4.22 -3.91 0.12
C HIS A 242 3.39 -5.19 0.07
N SER A 243 3.12 -5.67 -1.14
CA SER A 243 2.52 -7.00 -1.31
C SER A 243 3.52 -8.04 -0.79
N LEU A 244 3.13 -8.85 0.19
CA LEU A 244 3.91 -10.05 0.49
C LEU A 244 3.71 -11.00 -0.70
N SER A 245 4.80 -11.49 -1.28
CA SER A 245 4.76 -12.58 -2.24
C SER A 245 3.95 -13.71 -1.61
N GLY A 246 2.82 -14.06 -2.23
CA GLY A 246 2.06 -15.25 -1.86
C GLY A 246 2.81 -16.51 -2.21
#